data_AF-A0A3M0ZNW1-F1
#
_entry.id   AF-A0A3M0ZNW1-F1
#
_cell.length_a   1.000
_cell.length_b   1.000
_cell.length_c   1.000
_cell.angle_alpha   90.00
_cell.angle_beta   90.00
_cell.angle_gamma   90.00
#
_symmetry.space_group_name_H-M   'P 1'
#
loop_
_entity.id
_entity.type
_entity.pdbx_description
1 polymer ?
#
loop_
_entity_poly.entity_id
_entity_poly.type
_entity_poly.pdbx_seq_one_letter_code
_entity_poly.pdbx_strand_id
1 'polypeptide(L)'
;MGYFTTAIALAAGIAGLLIALYIARSVLSPVISLSKLNPFKRKNREESTLHNKGRILKEVDKFLEIGDIKQCLTLLKESFVLEHIKSTPYAIELARMHNLAALSRLSEVARKAGISIKNLPYIEELLDSRGKLLVLYFDTLTLRDNIRLKRKKERGKMASIKRDEFANKLKEIKGEIFSNKELIRRALKEAFSLISDSKIETGITYH
;
A
#
# COMPACT_ATOMS: atom_id res chain seq x y z
N MET A 1 -20.41 -18.78 55.33
CA MET A 1 -21.32 -17.98 54.48
C MET A 1 -20.65 -16.85 53.68
N GLY A 2 -19.41 -16.43 53.96
CA GLY A 2 -18.76 -15.31 53.25
C GLY A 2 -18.31 -15.56 51.81
N TYR A 3 -18.11 -16.82 51.39
CA TYR A 3 -17.66 -17.14 50.03
C TYR A 3 -18.75 -17.05 48.96
N PHE A 4 -20.01 -17.14 49.36
CA PHE A 4 -21.14 -17.11 48.43
C PHE A 4 -21.46 -15.68 47.99
N THR A 5 -21.36 -14.72 48.91
CA THR A 5 -21.58 -13.30 48.63
C THR A 5 -20.46 -12.69 47.79
N THR A 6 -19.21 -13.11 48.00
CA THR A 6 -18.07 -12.67 47.17
C THR A 6 -18.14 -13.22 45.75
N ALA A 7 -18.56 -14.48 45.57
CA ALA A 7 -18.75 -15.06 44.24
C ALA A 7 -19.85 -14.35 43.41
N ILE A 8 -20.97 -13.99 44.06
CA ILE A 8 -22.06 -13.24 43.40
C ILE A 8 -21.61 -11.82 43.02
N ALA A 9 -20.87 -11.13 43.90
CA ALA A 9 -20.33 -9.80 43.60
C ALA A 9 -19.36 -9.82 42.41
N LEU A 10 -18.52 -10.85 42.32
CA LEU A 10 -17.57 -11.03 41.22
C LEU A 10 -18.29 -11.31 39.90
N ALA A 11 -19.31 -12.17 39.92
CA ALA A 11 -20.14 -12.48 38.76
C ALA A 11 -20.91 -11.23 38.26
N ALA A 12 -21.48 -10.44 39.17
CA ALA A 12 -22.17 -9.19 38.84
C ALA A 12 -21.21 -8.14 38.27
N GLY A 13 -19.98 -8.05 38.80
CA GLY A 13 -18.94 -7.16 38.27
C GLY A 13 -18.52 -7.53 36.85
N ILE A 14 -18.33 -8.82 36.56
CA ILE A 14 -18.00 -9.30 35.21
C ILE A 14 -19.17 -9.03 34.25
N ALA A 15 -20.40 -9.30 34.65
CA ALA A 15 -21.59 -9.03 33.83
C ALA A 15 -21.73 -7.53 33.51
N GLY A 16 -21.53 -6.66 34.50
CA GLY A 16 -21.55 -5.21 34.32
C GLY A 16 -20.48 -4.72 33.34
N LEU A 17 -19.25 -5.26 33.43
CA LEU A 17 -18.16 -4.94 32.51
C LEU A 17 -18.50 -5.35 31.06
N LEU A 18 -19.08 -6.54 30.86
CA LEU A 18 -19.47 -7.03 29.54
C LEU A 18 -20.57 -6.16 28.92
N ILE A 19 -21.56 -5.74 29.72
CA ILE A 19 -22.62 -4.83 29.26
C ILE A 19 -22.04 -3.46 28.89
N ALA A 20 -21.14 -2.91 29.71
CA ALA A 20 -20.47 -1.64 29.43
C ALA A 20 -19.65 -1.70 28.12
N LEU A 21 -18.91 -2.79 27.89
CA LEU A 21 -18.18 -3.02 26.64
C LEU A 21 -19.10 -3.15 25.42
N TYR A 22 -20.26 -3.80 25.58
CA TYR A 22 -21.25 -3.92 24.50
C TYR A 22 -21.88 -2.58 24.12
N ILE A 23 -22.22 -1.75 25.11
CA ILE A 23 -22.76 -0.40 24.90
C ILE A 23 -21.69 0.49 24.28
N ALA A 24 -20.46 0.48 24.80
CA ALA A 24 -19.35 1.24 24.26
C ALA A 24 -19.09 0.88 22.79
N ARG A 25 -19.10 -0.42 22.45
CA ARG A 25 -18.97 -0.89 21.06
C ARG A 25 -20.12 -0.39 20.17
N SER A 26 -21.35 -0.38 20.67
CA SER A 26 -22.53 0.06 19.90
C SER A 26 -22.55 1.57 19.65
N VAL A 27 -22.10 2.38 20.62
CA VAL A 27 -22.01 3.84 20.52
C VAL A 27 -20.80 4.29 19.70
N LEU A 28 -19.66 3.60 19.81
CA LEU A 28 -18.44 3.93 19.05
C LEU A 28 -18.45 3.37 17.61
N SER A 29 -19.21 2.29 17.36
CA SER A 29 -19.40 1.69 16.03
C SER A 29 -19.75 2.71 14.92
N PRO A 30 -20.74 3.61 15.08
CA PRO A 30 -21.08 4.60 14.05
C PRO A 30 -19.95 5.59 13.78
N VAL A 31 -19.21 6.03 14.80
CA VAL A 31 -18.06 6.95 14.63
C VAL A 31 -16.91 6.27 13.89
N ILE A 32 -16.64 5.00 14.21
CA ILE A 32 -15.62 4.19 13.52
C ILE A 32 -16.06 3.88 12.08
N SER A 33 -17.36 3.66 11.84
CA SER A 33 -17.92 3.37 10.52
C SER A 33 -17.92 4.60 9.60
N LEU A 34 -18.25 5.80 10.12
CA LEU A 34 -18.15 7.08 9.40
C LEU A 34 -16.72 7.38 8.93
N SER A 35 -15.71 7.00 9.71
CA SER A 35 -14.30 7.16 9.33
C SER A 35 -13.87 6.27 8.16
N LYS A 36 -14.55 5.12 7.94
CA LYS A 36 -14.29 4.20 6.83
C LYS A 36 -14.98 4.64 5.52
N LEU A 37 -15.91 5.59 5.60
CA LEU A 37 -16.77 6.01 4.50
C LEU A 37 -16.38 7.35 3.88
N ASN A 38 -15.34 8.04 4.37
CA ASN A 38 -15.01 9.38 3.89
C ASN A 38 -13.94 9.33 2.76
N PRO A 39 -14.34 9.41 1.47
CA PRO A 39 -13.41 9.31 0.34
C PRO A 39 -12.33 10.41 0.37
N PHE A 40 -12.65 11.57 0.94
CA PHE A 40 -11.72 12.69 1.11
C PHE A 40 -10.55 12.34 2.03
N LYS A 41 -10.80 11.65 3.15
CA LYS A 41 -9.72 11.23 4.09
C LYS A 41 -8.77 10.24 3.43
N ARG A 42 -9.30 9.38 2.56
CA ARG A 42 -8.51 8.40 1.80
C ARG A 42 -7.63 9.08 0.76
N LYS A 43 -8.21 10.00 -0.04
CA LYS A 43 -7.48 10.80 -1.02
C LYS A 43 -6.33 11.56 -0.36
N ASN A 44 -6.59 12.28 0.73
CA ASN A 44 -5.57 13.05 1.45
C ASN A 44 -4.44 12.16 1.99
N ARG A 45 -4.75 10.93 2.44
CA ARG A 45 -3.73 9.97 2.89
C ARG A 45 -2.86 9.47 1.75
N GLU A 46 -3.46 9.16 0.59
CA GLU A 46 -2.74 8.73 -0.61
C GLU A 46 -1.84 9.86 -1.14
N GLU A 47 -2.35 11.10 -1.20
CA GLU A 47 -1.56 12.28 -1.56
C GLU A 47 -0.42 12.56 -0.58
N SER A 48 -0.69 12.48 0.73
CA SER A 48 0.33 12.64 1.77
C SER A 48 1.42 11.56 1.65
N THR A 49 1.04 10.34 1.31
CA THR A 49 1.99 9.23 1.08
C THR A 49 2.86 9.52 -0.13
N LEU A 50 2.26 9.87 -1.28
CA LEU A 50 2.99 10.22 -2.50
C LEU A 50 3.95 11.39 -2.26
N HIS A 51 3.49 12.41 -1.55
CA HIS A 51 4.32 13.57 -1.22
C HIS A 51 5.49 13.21 -0.29
N ASN A 52 5.27 12.40 0.75
CA ASN A 52 6.36 11.92 1.61
C ASN A 52 7.37 11.07 0.82
N LYS A 53 6.90 10.17 -0.04
CA LYS A 53 7.76 9.32 -0.87
C LYS A 53 8.55 10.17 -1.88
N GLY A 54 7.93 11.20 -2.45
CA GLY A 54 8.59 12.19 -3.29
C GLY A 54 9.68 12.97 -2.56
N ARG A 55 9.47 13.34 -1.29
CA ARG A 55 10.51 13.95 -0.45
C ARG A 55 11.69 13.01 -0.21
N ILE A 56 11.42 11.74 0.11
CA ILE A 56 12.47 10.72 0.28
C ILE A 56 13.30 10.58 -1.00
N LEU A 57 12.66 10.56 -2.17
CA LEU A 57 13.38 10.45 -3.44
C LEU A 57 14.26 11.69 -3.72
N LYS A 58 13.83 12.90 -3.33
CA LYS A 58 14.68 14.09 -3.38
C LYS A 58 15.88 14.01 -2.42
N GLU A 59 15.71 13.40 -1.25
CA GLU A 59 16.82 13.13 -0.34
C GLU A 59 17.81 12.13 -0.95
N VAL A 60 17.32 11.09 -1.65
CA VAL A 60 18.18 10.17 -2.42
C VAL A 60 19.03 10.94 -3.42
N ASP A 61 18.43 11.87 -4.18
CA ASP A 61 19.16 12.66 -5.17
C ASP A 61 20.34 13.44 -4.54
N LYS A 62 20.17 14.00 -3.33
CA LYS A 62 21.26 14.67 -2.58
C LYS A 62 22.41 13.73 -2.21
N PHE A 63 22.09 12.55 -1.67
CA PHE A 63 23.12 11.56 -1.33
C PHE A 63 23.80 10.99 -2.57
N LEU A 64 23.07 10.93 -3.69
CA LEU A 64 23.60 10.49 -4.96
C LEU A 64 24.61 11.49 -5.52
N GLU A 65 24.37 12.79 -5.37
CA GLU A 65 25.31 13.85 -5.73
C GLU A 65 26.62 13.76 -4.93
N ILE A 66 26.52 13.51 -3.63
CA ILE A 66 27.68 13.41 -2.71
C ILE A 66 28.39 12.04 -2.83
N GLY A 67 27.75 11.05 -3.45
CA GLY A 67 28.30 9.71 -3.66
C GLY A 67 28.14 8.76 -2.46
N ASP A 68 27.27 9.08 -1.50
CA ASP A 68 26.96 8.19 -0.37
C ASP A 68 25.97 7.09 -0.81
N ILE A 69 26.52 6.04 -1.42
CA ILE A 69 25.76 4.89 -1.92
C ILE A 69 24.98 4.19 -0.81
N LYS A 70 25.53 4.11 0.41
CA LYS A 70 24.89 3.41 1.53
C LYS A 70 23.61 4.11 1.96
N GLN A 71 23.66 5.45 2.10
CA GLN A 71 22.46 6.23 2.42
C GLN A 71 21.46 6.24 1.27
N CYS A 72 21.93 6.32 0.02
CA CYS A 72 21.08 6.18 -1.16
C CYS A 72 20.25 4.90 -1.10
N LEU A 73 20.89 3.74 -0.90
CA LEU A 73 20.20 2.45 -0.87
C LEU A 73 19.21 2.35 0.29
N THR A 74 19.54 2.93 1.44
CA THR A 74 18.66 2.92 2.63
C THR A 74 17.38 3.69 2.35
N LEU A 75 17.48 4.93 1.86
CA LEU A 75 16.33 5.78 1.55
C LEU A 75 15.56 5.27 0.33
N LEU A 76 16.25 4.75 -0.69
CA LEU A 76 15.62 4.31 -1.93
C LEU A 76 14.74 3.07 -1.71
N LYS A 77 15.11 2.17 -0.79
CA LYS A 77 14.24 1.05 -0.34
C LYS A 77 12.88 1.54 0.15
N GLU A 78 12.86 2.68 0.83
CA GLU A 78 11.64 3.28 1.36
C GLU A 78 10.90 4.13 0.33
N SER A 79 11.54 4.54 -0.76
CA SER A 79 10.95 5.45 -1.75
C SER A 79 9.85 4.79 -2.61
N PHE A 80 9.86 3.47 -2.80
CA PHE A 80 8.87 2.78 -3.62
C PHE A 80 7.46 2.82 -3.01
N VAL A 81 6.49 3.15 -3.85
CA VAL A 81 5.07 3.25 -3.53
C VAL A 81 4.38 1.93 -3.87
N LEU A 82 4.34 1.03 -2.89
CA LEU A 82 3.73 -0.31 -3.01
C LEU A 82 2.42 -0.42 -2.22
N GLU A 83 1.93 0.69 -1.70
CA GLU A 83 0.61 0.81 -1.08
C GLU A 83 -0.51 0.61 -2.12
N HIS A 84 -1.73 0.37 -1.64
CA HIS A 84 -2.90 0.19 -2.49
C HIS A 84 -3.58 1.55 -2.74
N ILE A 85 -3.01 2.31 -3.67
CA ILE A 85 -3.54 3.61 -4.13
C ILE A 85 -4.70 3.36 -5.09
N LYS A 86 -5.86 3.95 -4.79
CA LYS A 86 -7.09 3.72 -5.56
C LYS A 86 -8.14 4.81 -5.41
N SER A 87 -7.75 5.98 -4.93
CA SER A 87 -8.67 7.11 -4.78
C SER A 87 -9.09 7.67 -6.13
N THR A 88 -8.14 7.79 -7.07
CA THR A 88 -8.36 8.38 -8.40
C THR A 88 -7.41 7.76 -9.43
N PRO A 89 -7.76 7.75 -10.74
CA PRO A 89 -6.84 7.34 -11.81
C PRO A 89 -5.56 8.16 -11.82
N TYR A 90 -5.67 9.47 -11.58
CA TYR A 90 -4.53 10.38 -11.50
C TYR A 90 -3.54 9.98 -10.39
N ALA A 91 -4.03 9.61 -9.20
CA ALA A 91 -3.17 9.15 -8.11
C ALA A 91 -2.45 7.84 -8.45
N ILE A 92 -3.10 6.93 -9.18
CA ILE A 92 -2.50 5.68 -9.65
C ILE A 92 -1.36 6.00 -10.64
N GLU A 93 -1.59 6.90 -11.58
CA GLU A 93 -0.58 7.30 -12.56
C GLU A 93 0.61 8.02 -11.90
N LEU A 94 0.36 8.92 -10.96
CA LEU A 94 1.42 9.55 -10.16
C LEU A 94 2.27 8.52 -9.41
N ALA A 95 1.64 7.50 -8.83
CA ALA A 95 2.37 6.41 -8.16
C ALA A 95 3.23 5.61 -9.14
N ARG A 96 2.72 5.35 -10.35
CA ARG A 96 3.45 4.68 -11.43
C ARG A 96 4.68 5.50 -11.84
N MET A 97 4.50 6.77 -12.16
CA MET A 97 5.58 7.68 -12.53
C MET A 97 6.63 7.78 -11.42
N HIS A 98 6.21 7.89 -10.16
CA HIS A 98 7.11 7.92 -9.01
C HIS A 98 7.95 6.65 -8.90
N ASN A 99 7.34 5.47 -9.07
CA ASN A 99 8.06 4.20 -9.02
C ASN A 99 9.06 4.04 -10.17
N LEU A 100 8.74 4.53 -11.36
CA LEU A 100 9.69 4.57 -12.49
C LEU A 100 10.86 5.51 -12.20
N ALA A 101 10.61 6.67 -11.58
CA ALA A 101 11.66 7.56 -11.14
C ALA A 101 12.56 6.91 -10.09
N ALA A 102 11.99 6.22 -9.09
CA ALA A 102 12.76 5.46 -8.10
C ALA A 102 13.59 4.34 -8.74
N LEU A 103 13.04 3.64 -9.74
CA LEU A 103 13.76 2.61 -10.49
C LEU A 103 14.94 3.20 -11.29
N SER A 104 14.75 4.36 -11.90
CA SER A 104 15.81 5.10 -12.58
C SER A 104 16.95 5.47 -11.62
N ARG A 105 16.63 5.95 -10.40
CA ARG A 105 17.66 6.20 -9.36
C ARG A 105 18.36 4.92 -8.93
N LEU A 106 17.65 3.80 -8.82
CA LEU A 106 18.25 2.51 -8.50
C LEU A 106 19.29 2.10 -9.55
N SER A 107 18.96 2.27 -10.83
CA SER A 107 19.90 2.03 -11.93
C SER A 107 21.12 2.95 -11.84
N GLU A 108 20.94 4.21 -11.48
CA GLU A 108 22.04 5.15 -11.33
C GLU A 108 22.95 4.81 -10.16
N VAL A 109 22.37 4.46 -9.00
CA VAL A 109 23.11 3.99 -7.82
C VAL A 109 23.94 2.76 -8.18
N ALA A 110 23.35 1.78 -8.87
CA ALA A 110 24.07 0.58 -9.29
C ALA A 110 25.21 0.88 -10.25
N ARG A 111 24.98 1.78 -11.22
CA ARG A 111 26.04 2.26 -12.13
C ARG A 111 27.20 2.90 -11.36
N LYS A 112 26.91 3.76 -10.37
CA LYS A 112 27.96 4.38 -9.53
C LYS A 112 28.69 3.35 -8.65
N ALA A 113 28.00 2.29 -8.23
CA ALA A 113 28.58 1.18 -7.50
C ALA A 113 29.32 0.16 -8.40
N GLY A 114 29.34 0.35 -9.73
CA GLY A 114 29.99 -0.57 -10.66
C GLY A 114 29.24 -1.89 -10.90
N ILE A 115 27.92 -1.92 -10.67
CA ILE A 115 27.11 -3.13 -10.68
C ILE A 115 26.03 -3.06 -11.75
N SER A 116 25.83 -4.17 -12.44
CA SER A 116 24.74 -4.34 -13.39
C SER A 116 23.58 -5.13 -12.76
N ILE A 117 22.43 -4.48 -12.58
CA ILE A 117 21.20 -5.13 -12.12
C ILE A 117 20.47 -5.75 -13.32
N LYS A 118 20.63 -7.06 -13.54
CA LYS A 118 20.02 -7.77 -14.69
C LYS A 118 18.49 -7.83 -14.63
N ASN A 119 17.89 -7.78 -13.44
CA ASN A 119 16.43 -7.91 -13.26
C ASN A 119 15.67 -6.56 -13.31
N LEU A 120 16.33 -5.44 -13.65
CA LEU A 120 15.66 -4.13 -13.79
C LEU A 120 14.45 -4.15 -14.76
N PRO A 121 14.55 -4.71 -15.98
CA PRO A 121 13.41 -4.75 -16.90
C PRO A 121 12.21 -5.53 -16.33
N TYR A 122 12.48 -6.61 -15.60
CA TYR A 122 11.44 -7.39 -14.94
C TYR A 122 10.76 -6.60 -13.81
N ILE A 123 11.51 -5.82 -13.03
CA ILE A 123 10.93 -4.94 -12.00
C ILE A 123 10.04 -3.87 -12.65
N GLU A 124 10.47 -3.29 -13.77
CA GLU A 124 9.68 -2.31 -14.53
C GLU A 124 8.36 -2.92 -15.03
N GLU A 125 8.41 -4.11 -15.63
CA GLU A 125 7.22 -4.83 -16.09
C GLU A 125 6.25 -5.11 -14.93
N LEU A 126 6.77 -5.54 -13.78
CA LEU A 126 5.95 -5.77 -12.59
C LEU A 126 5.28 -4.48 -12.08
N LEU A 127 5.97 -3.33 -12.13
CA LEU A 127 5.44 -2.02 -11.75
C LEU A 127 4.39 -1.52 -12.74
N ASP A 128 4.57 -1.73 -14.04
CA ASP A 128 3.58 -1.37 -15.06
C ASP A 128 2.33 -2.26 -14.95
N SER A 129 2.52 -3.57 -14.78
CA SER A 129 1.45 -4.54 -14.49
C SER A 129 0.66 -4.14 -13.24
N ARG A 130 1.35 -3.69 -12.19
CA ARG A 130 0.71 -3.15 -10.98
C ARG A 130 -0.19 -1.96 -11.28
N GLY A 131 0.29 -1.00 -12.08
CA GLY A 131 -0.50 0.17 -12.50
C GLY A 131 -1.79 -0.25 -13.19
N LYS A 132 -1.67 -1.17 -14.18
CA LYS A 132 -2.82 -1.73 -14.91
C LYS A 132 -3.83 -2.42 -13.98
N LEU A 133 -3.37 -3.23 -13.03
CA LEU A 133 -4.23 -3.89 -12.04
C LEU A 133 -4.96 -2.90 -11.13
N LEU A 134 -4.29 -1.82 -10.70
CA LEU A 134 -4.91 -0.77 -9.89
C LEU A 134 -5.97 0.01 -10.66
N VAL A 135 -5.73 0.31 -11.94
CA VAL A 135 -6.73 0.94 -12.83
C VAL A 135 -7.93 0.01 -13.01
N LEU A 136 -7.70 -1.26 -13.37
CA LEU A 136 -8.77 -2.25 -13.52
C LEU A 136 -9.62 -2.40 -12.25
N TYR A 137 -8.96 -2.39 -11.08
CA TYR A 137 -9.64 -2.41 -9.80
C TYR A 137 -10.51 -1.17 -9.58
N PHE A 138 -9.99 0.03 -9.89
CA PHE A 138 -10.72 1.28 -9.78
C PHE A 138 -11.94 1.32 -10.72
N ASP A 139 -11.77 0.92 -11.98
CA ASP A 139 -12.84 0.89 -12.97
C ASP A 139 -13.94 -0.09 -12.58
N THR A 140 -13.55 -1.26 -12.07
CA THR A 140 -14.51 -2.27 -11.59
C THR A 140 -15.31 -1.76 -10.39
N LEU A 141 -14.68 -1.02 -9.47
CA LEU A 141 -15.41 -0.35 -8.37
C LEU A 141 -16.38 0.71 -8.89
N THR A 142 -15.93 1.56 -9.81
CA THR A 142 -16.73 2.65 -10.38
C THR A 142 -17.94 2.11 -11.13
N LEU A 143 -17.75 1.06 -11.93
CA LEU A 143 -18.84 0.37 -12.65
C LEU A 143 -19.87 -0.20 -11.68
N ARG A 144 -19.43 -0.88 -10.63
CA ARG A 144 -20.32 -1.42 -9.58
C ARG A 144 -21.14 -0.30 -8.93
N ASP A 145 -20.51 0.82 -8.60
CA ASP A 145 -21.16 1.93 -7.92
C ASP A 145 -22.14 2.67 -8.86
N ASN A 146 -21.79 2.85 -10.14
CA ASN A 146 -22.68 3.40 -11.17
C ASN A 146 -23.93 2.54 -11.38
N ILE A 147 -23.77 1.21 -11.48
CA ILE A 147 -24.90 0.27 -11.59
C ILE A 147 -25.79 0.35 -10.35
N ARG A 148 -25.19 0.45 -9.15
CA ARG A 148 -25.93 0.59 -7.89
C ARG A 148 -26.72 1.90 -7.84
N LEU A 149 -26.12 3.02 -8.28
CA LEU A 149 -26.77 4.33 -8.30
C LEU A 149 -27.91 4.40 -9.31
N LYS A 150 -27.71 3.91 -10.55
CA LYS A 150 -28.76 3.86 -11.59
C LYS A 150 -29.99 3.09 -11.09
N ARG A 151 -29.79 1.95 -10.44
CA ARG A 151 -30.88 1.14 -9.87
C ARG A 151 -31.59 1.77 -8.68
N LYS A 152 -30.87 2.51 -7.83
CA LYS A 152 -31.51 3.28 -6.74
C LYS A 152 -32.51 4.30 -7.30
N LYS A 153 -32.18 4.91 -8.45
CA LYS A 153 -33.08 5.82 -9.18
C LYS A 153 -34.27 5.05 -9.81
N GLU A 154 -34.05 3.84 -10.31
CA GLU A 154 -35.05 3.02 -11.03
C GLU A 154 -35.90 2.08 -10.13
N ARG A 155 -35.78 2.15 -8.78
CA ARG A 155 -36.51 1.29 -7.80
C ARG A 155 -36.38 -0.24 -7.97
N GLY A 156 -35.44 -0.73 -8.79
CA GLY A 156 -35.29 -2.16 -9.09
C GLY A 156 -34.34 -2.93 -8.14
N LYS A 157 -34.71 -4.17 -7.78
CA LYS A 157 -33.84 -5.14 -7.07
C LYS A 157 -32.76 -5.65 -8.03
N MET A 158 -31.53 -5.78 -7.54
CA MET A 158 -30.43 -6.43 -8.26
C MET A 158 -30.57 -7.95 -8.14
N ALA A 159 -30.59 -8.68 -9.25
CA ALA A 159 -30.47 -10.15 -9.21
C ALA A 159 -29.18 -10.53 -8.46
N SER A 160 -29.25 -11.47 -7.50
CA SER A 160 -28.12 -11.81 -6.62
C SER A 160 -26.88 -12.25 -7.41
N ILE A 161 -27.09 -12.96 -8.52
CA ILE A 161 -26.06 -13.48 -9.43
C ILE A 161 -25.07 -12.38 -9.85
N LYS A 162 -25.57 -11.19 -10.24
CA LYS A 162 -24.69 -10.07 -10.66
C LYS A 162 -23.90 -9.46 -9.50
N ARG A 163 -24.33 -9.59 -8.23
CA ARG A 163 -23.56 -9.10 -7.08
C ARG A 163 -22.39 -10.01 -6.77
N ASP A 164 -22.62 -11.31 -6.83
CA ASP A 164 -21.62 -12.32 -6.50
C ASP A 164 -20.51 -12.34 -7.55
N GLU A 165 -20.84 -12.16 -8.84
CA GLU A 165 -19.86 -11.99 -9.91
C GLU A 165 -18.95 -10.78 -9.68
N PHE A 166 -19.49 -9.59 -9.37
CA PHE A 166 -18.68 -8.40 -9.08
C PHE A 166 -17.82 -8.59 -7.82
N ALA A 167 -18.36 -9.23 -6.79
CA ALA A 167 -17.63 -9.51 -5.56
C ALA A 167 -16.45 -10.46 -5.81
N ASN A 168 -16.68 -11.53 -6.58
CA ASN A 168 -15.66 -12.50 -6.97
C ASN A 168 -14.57 -11.85 -7.82
N LYS A 169 -14.95 -11.08 -8.85
CA LYS A 169 -14.00 -10.35 -9.70
C LYS A 169 -13.15 -9.35 -8.91
N LEU A 170 -13.77 -8.58 -8.01
CA LEU A 170 -13.03 -7.66 -7.14
C LEU A 170 -12.10 -8.38 -6.15
N LYS A 171 -12.45 -9.60 -5.72
CA LYS A 171 -11.61 -10.42 -4.85
C LYS A 171 -10.41 -10.98 -5.61
N GLU A 172 -10.63 -11.45 -6.84
CA GLU A 172 -9.59 -11.94 -7.75
C GLU A 172 -8.56 -10.84 -8.05
N ILE A 173 -9.01 -9.67 -8.53
CA ILE A 173 -8.11 -8.54 -8.84
C ILE A 173 -7.33 -8.10 -7.59
N LYS A 174 -7.94 -8.12 -6.40
CA LYS A 174 -7.21 -7.85 -5.14
C LYS A 174 -6.13 -8.88 -4.84
N GLY A 175 -6.41 -10.16 -5.12
CA GLY A 175 -5.45 -11.25 -5.01
C GLY A 175 -4.26 -11.01 -5.93
N GLU A 176 -4.52 -10.68 -7.19
CA GLU A 176 -3.48 -10.36 -8.17
C GLU A 176 -2.63 -9.15 -7.76
N ILE A 177 -3.26 -8.05 -7.31
CA ILE A 177 -2.54 -6.87 -6.79
C ILE A 177 -1.61 -7.23 -5.61
N PHE A 178 -2.05 -8.16 -4.76
CA PHE A 178 -1.26 -8.62 -3.62
C PHE A 178 -0.10 -9.51 -4.07
N SER A 179 -0.35 -10.50 -4.93
CA SER A 179 0.69 -11.37 -5.48
C SER A 179 1.75 -10.58 -6.24
N ASN A 180 1.33 -9.65 -7.11
CA ASN A 180 2.24 -8.74 -7.82
C ASN A 180 3.07 -7.88 -6.85
N LYS A 181 2.48 -7.38 -5.76
CA LYS A 181 3.21 -6.63 -4.72
C LYS A 181 4.36 -7.45 -4.13
N GLU A 182 4.10 -8.72 -3.82
CA GLU A 182 5.11 -9.60 -3.23
C GLU A 182 6.21 -9.95 -4.23
N LEU A 183 5.87 -10.11 -5.52
CA LEU A 183 6.87 -10.28 -6.59
C LEU A 183 7.79 -9.06 -6.70
N ILE A 184 7.21 -7.84 -6.71
CA ILE A 184 7.99 -6.60 -6.73
C ILE A 184 8.93 -6.53 -5.52
N ARG A 185 8.42 -6.84 -4.32
CA ARG A 185 9.23 -6.83 -3.09
C ARG A 185 10.42 -7.77 -3.17
N ARG A 186 10.22 -8.99 -3.68
CA ARG A 186 11.30 -9.97 -3.85
C ARG A 186 12.33 -9.50 -4.87
N ALA A 187 11.88 -9.08 -6.05
CA ALA A 187 12.76 -8.60 -7.11
C ALA A 187 13.57 -7.36 -6.69
N LEU A 188 12.93 -6.41 -5.99
CA LEU A 188 13.63 -5.26 -5.40
C LEU A 188 14.63 -5.71 -4.33
N LYS A 189 14.26 -6.64 -3.44
CA LYS A 189 15.17 -7.15 -2.42
C LYS A 189 16.43 -7.75 -3.03
N GLU A 190 16.28 -8.56 -4.07
CA GLU A 190 17.39 -9.13 -4.85
C GLU A 190 18.26 -8.05 -5.49
N ALA A 191 17.64 -7.04 -6.12
CA ALA A 191 18.36 -5.91 -6.70
C ALA A 191 19.16 -5.14 -5.64
N PHE A 192 18.56 -4.87 -4.48
CA PHE A 192 19.23 -4.16 -3.38
C PHE A 192 20.33 -4.98 -2.71
N SER A 193 20.18 -6.30 -2.57
CA SER A 193 21.23 -7.15 -1.99
C SER A 193 22.45 -7.20 -2.90
N LEU A 194 22.25 -7.30 -4.23
CA LEU A 194 23.35 -7.28 -5.19
C LEU A 194 24.24 -6.02 -5.03
N ILE A 195 23.63 -4.86 -4.78
CA ILE A 195 24.38 -3.60 -4.56
C ILE A 195 24.98 -3.50 -3.16
N SER A 196 24.33 -4.08 -2.16
CA SER A 196 24.82 -4.02 -0.77
C SER A 196 26.00 -4.98 -0.55
N ASP A 197 26.00 -6.12 -1.22
CA ASP A 197 26.97 -7.21 -1.03
C ASP A 197 28.23 -7.04 -1.89
N SER A 198 28.16 -6.22 -2.96
CA SER A 198 29.37 -5.79 -3.65
C SER A 198 30.22 -5.00 -2.67
N LYS A 199 31.44 -5.46 -2.41
CA LYS A 199 32.44 -4.63 -1.75
C LYS A 199 32.56 -3.36 -2.60
N ILE A 200 32.05 -2.25 -2.08
CA ILE A 200 32.33 -0.93 -2.63
C ILE A 200 33.84 -0.80 -2.45
N GLU A 201 34.61 -1.07 -3.50
CA GLU A 201 36.04 -0.76 -3.57
C GLU A 201 36.15 0.75 -3.54
N THR A 202 35.99 1.34 -2.36
CA THR A 202 36.49 2.68 -2.08
C THR A 202 38.01 2.56 -2.12
N GLY A 203 38.56 2.68 -3.34
CA GLY A 203 39.98 2.81 -3.59
C GLY A 203 40.49 4.07 -2.88
N ILE A 204 40.91 3.91 -1.63
CA ILE A 204 41.86 4.82 -1.00
C ILE A 204 43.24 4.34 -1.46
N THR A 205 43.61 4.71 -2.69
CA THR A 205 44.96 4.54 -3.18
C THR A 205 45.78 5.70 -2.63
N TYR A 206 46.51 5.48 -1.54
CA TYR A 206 47.60 6.37 -1.15
C TYR A 206 48.75 6.10 -2.14
N HIS A 207 48.96 7.04 -3.06
CA HIS A 207 50.24 7.21 -3.77
C HIS A 207 50.79 8.57 -3.41
#